data_AF-A0A3D1AVD4-F1
#
_entry.id   AF-A0A3D1AVD4-F1
#
_cell.length_a   1.000
_cell.length_b   1.000
_cell.length_c   1.000
_cell.angle_alpha   90.00
_cell.angle_beta   90.00
_cell.angle_gamma   90.00
#
_symmetry.space_group_name_H-M   'P 1'
#
loop_
_entity.id
_entity.type
_entity.pdbx_description
1 polymer ?
#
loop_
_entity_poly.entity_id
_entity_poly.type
_entity_poly.pdbx_seq_one_letter_code
_entity_poly.pdbx_strand_id
1 'polypeptide(L)'
;VFTQDYFDAPPPPPRTQSAAPLPADAYARIDALASRRIAEGSNGSLFVGDKGMITTGTYGENTRLLPLEKMRGYEFPREFLTRSPGHYRDWIRSCKGGDPSCSNFNVAAPFTEWITLGVLALRFEGKLDWDSKNMRITNHEEANRYLRPSPRKGWSIS
;
A
#
# COMPACT_ATOMS: atom_id res chain seq x y z
N VAL A 1 -4.76 -18.96 -21.81
CA VAL A 1 -5.90 -19.25 -20.91
C VAL A 1 -5.31 -19.63 -19.55
N PHE A 2 -5.59 -18.88 -18.48
CA PHE A 2 -5.07 -19.21 -17.14
C PHE A 2 -5.74 -20.49 -16.63
N THR A 3 -4.93 -21.51 -16.32
CA THR A 3 -5.37 -22.81 -15.78
C THR A 3 -5.63 -22.73 -14.27
N GLN A 4 -6.26 -23.75 -13.69
CA GLN A 4 -6.51 -23.82 -12.25
C GLN A 4 -5.21 -23.78 -11.44
N ASP A 5 -4.14 -24.40 -11.95
CA ASP A 5 -2.80 -24.43 -11.34
C ASP A 5 -2.19 -23.02 -11.14
N TYR A 6 -2.60 -22.03 -11.93
CA TYR A 6 -2.18 -20.62 -11.73
C TYR A 6 -2.75 -20.03 -10.43
N PHE A 7 -3.86 -20.59 -9.93
CA PHE A 7 -4.53 -20.18 -8.71
C PHE A 7 -4.07 -20.95 -7.47
N ASP A 8 -3.17 -21.91 -7.59
CA ASP A 8 -2.61 -22.59 -6.43
C ASP A 8 -1.44 -21.79 -5.85
N ALA A 9 -1.29 -21.82 -4.52
CA ALA A 9 -0.21 -21.09 -3.85
C ALA A 9 1.15 -21.72 -4.21
N PRO A 10 2.17 -20.93 -4.60
CA PRO A 10 3.49 -21.48 -4.89
C PRO A 10 4.11 -22.11 -3.63
N PRO A 11 4.98 -23.13 -3.79
CA PRO A 11 5.66 -23.75 -2.66
C PRO A 11 6.51 -22.71 -1.90
N PRO A 12 6.62 -22.82 -0.57
CA PRO A 12 7.40 -21.87 0.22
C PRO A 12 8.88 -21.90 -0.20
N PRO A 13 9.58 -20.76 -0.15
CA PRO A 13 10.99 -20.69 -0.52
C PRO A 13 11.86 -21.57 0.40
N PRO A 14 13.04 -22.04 -0.08
CA PRO A 14 13.97 -22.81 0.72
C PRO A 14 14.45 -22.01 1.92
N ARG A 15 14.50 -22.64 3.10
CA ARG A 15 14.94 -21.99 4.35
C ARG A 15 16.41 -21.58 4.23
N THR A 16 16.68 -20.28 4.38
CA THR A 16 18.02 -19.72 4.60
C THR A 16 18.62 -20.21 5.93
N GLN A 17 19.97 -20.22 6.00
CA GLN A 17 20.79 -20.78 7.08
C GLN A 17 20.37 -20.37 8.51
N SER A 18 20.63 -21.27 9.47
CA SER A 18 20.02 -21.26 10.79
C SER A 18 20.40 -20.04 11.63
N ALA A 19 19.44 -19.15 11.82
CA ALA A 19 19.44 -18.20 12.91
C ALA A 19 19.49 -18.95 14.26
N ALA A 20 20.07 -18.33 15.29
CA ALA A 20 20.22 -18.93 16.62
C ALA A 20 18.91 -19.56 17.13
N PRO A 21 18.97 -20.66 17.90
CA PRO A 21 17.80 -21.42 18.32
C PRO A 21 16.79 -20.50 19.01
N LEU A 22 15.52 -20.68 18.66
CA LEU A 22 14.45 -19.90 19.25
C LEU A 22 14.20 -20.38 20.69
N PRO A 23 13.88 -19.47 21.63
CA PRO A 23 13.46 -19.85 22.97
C PRO A 23 12.34 -20.89 22.97
N ALA A 24 12.32 -21.78 23.96
CA ALA A 24 11.26 -22.77 24.14
C ALA A 24 9.94 -22.12 24.57
N ASP A 25 10.02 -21.01 25.30
CA ASP A 25 8.85 -20.18 25.65
C ASP A 25 8.28 -19.51 24.39
N ALA A 26 6.96 -19.67 24.20
CA ALA A 26 6.29 -19.20 23.00
C ALA A 26 6.37 -17.68 22.84
N TYR A 27 6.34 -16.93 23.94
CA TYR A 27 6.42 -15.47 23.91
C TYR A 27 7.84 -15.00 23.64
N ALA A 28 8.85 -15.54 24.33
CA ALA A 28 10.25 -15.26 24.08
C ALA A 28 10.66 -15.62 22.64
N ARG A 29 10.04 -16.67 22.06
CA ARG A 29 10.20 -17.03 20.65
C ARG A 29 9.63 -15.98 19.69
N ILE A 30 8.44 -15.46 19.98
CA ILE A 30 7.81 -14.38 19.21
C ILE A 30 8.67 -13.10 19.31
N ASP A 31 9.15 -12.78 20.51
CA ASP A 31 9.94 -11.58 20.79
C ASP A 31 11.33 -11.64 20.09
N ALA A 32 11.97 -12.81 20.10
CA ALA A 32 13.23 -13.04 19.40
C ALA A 32 13.09 -12.95 17.87
N LEU A 33 11.99 -13.48 17.31
CA LEU A 33 11.70 -13.36 15.87
C LEU A 33 11.39 -11.91 15.47
N ALA A 34 10.68 -11.18 16.31
CA ALA A 34 10.35 -9.78 16.07
C ALA A 34 11.61 -8.90 16.10
N SER A 35 12.44 -9.06 17.13
CA SER A 35 13.70 -8.32 17.26
C SER A 35 14.65 -8.58 16.08
N ARG A 36 14.72 -9.82 15.58
CA ARG A 36 15.50 -10.16 14.37
C ARG A 36 14.98 -9.45 13.13
N ARG A 37 13.67 -9.46 12.89
CA ARG A 37 13.08 -8.78 11.72
C ARG A 37 13.28 -7.28 11.73
N ILE A 38 13.25 -6.64 12.89
CA ILE A 38 13.57 -5.21 13.04
C ILE A 38 15.06 -4.96 12.70
N ALA A 39 15.96 -5.85 13.14
CA ALA A 39 17.41 -5.70 12.94
C ALA A 39 17.89 -6.03 11.51
N GLU A 40 17.17 -6.88 10.77
CA GLU A 40 17.53 -7.33 9.42
C GLU A 40 17.28 -6.28 8.30
N GLY A 41 16.89 -5.04 8.65
CA GLY A 41 16.86 -3.92 7.71
C GLY A 41 15.69 -3.94 6.72
N SER A 42 14.57 -4.58 7.06
CA SER A 42 13.37 -4.46 6.24
C SER A 42 12.83 -3.03 6.28
N ASN A 43 12.45 -2.49 5.12
CA ASN A 43 11.71 -1.24 5.03
C ASN A 43 10.40 -1.33 5.86
N GLY A 44 10.00 -0.23 6.49
CA GLY A 44 8.82 -0.20 7.35
C GLY A 44 8.56 1.18 7.95
N SER A 45 7.67 1.23 8.93
CA SER A 45 7.34 2.45 9.66
C SER A 45 7.35 2.21 11.16
N LEU A 46 7.84 3.20 11.91
CA LEU A 46 7.77 3.26 13.36
C LEU A 46 6.93 4.48 13.74
N PHE A 47 5.85 4.26 14.48
CA PHE A 47 5.01 5.30 15.05
C PHE A 47 5.35 5.40 16.54
N VAL A 48 5.68 6.62 16.99
CA VAL A 48 6.01 6.89 18.39
C VAL A 48 4.87 7.66 19.03
N GLY A 49 4.33 7.13 20.12
CA GLY A 49 3.27 7.74 20.91
C GLY A 49 3.64 7.86 22.38
N ASP A 50 2.81 8.58 23.12
CA ASP A 50 2.88 8.75 24.58
C ASP A 50 2.77 7.41 25.34
N LYS A 51 2.00 6.47 24.79
CA LYS A 51 1.73 5.14 25.39
C LYS A 51 2.65 4.04 24.90
N GLY A 52 3.62 4.31 24.04
CA GLY A 52 4.51 3.32 23.44
C GLY A 52 4.66 3.52 21.94
N MET A 53 5.14 2.49 21.25
CA MET A 53 5.41 2.58 19.82
C MET A 53 4.68 1.49 19.04
N ILE A 54 4.47 1.72 17.75
CA ILE A 54 3.94 0.74 16.81
C ILE A 54 4.94 0.60 15.68
N THR A 55 5.35 -0.62 15.37
CA THR A 55 6.15 -0.90 14.17
C THR A 55 5.33 -1.68 13.17
N THR A 56 5.56 -1.47 11.88
CA THR A 56 4.95 -2.23 10.80
C THR A 56 5.90 -2.33 9.62
N GLY A 57 5.80 -3.42 8.86
CA GLY A 57 6.53 -3.60 7.60
C GLY A 57 6.04 -2.65 6.50
N THR A 58 6.70 -2.71 5.35
CA THR A 58 6.51 -1.76 4.24
C THR A 58 5.07 -1.70 3.74
N TYR A 59 4.39 -2.85 3.70
CA TYR A 59 3.03 -3.00 3.19
C TYR A 59 2.01 -3.25 4.30
N GLY A 60 2.33 -2.83 5.53
CA GLY A 60 1.43 -3.02 6.69
C GLY A 60 1.47 -4.42 7.30
N GLU A 61 2.37 -5.29 6.84
CA GLU A 61 2.59 -6.61 7.41
C GLU A 61 3.33 -6.55 8.75
N ASN A 62 3.21 -7.61 9.56
CA ASN A 62 3.96 -7.77 10.80
C ASN A 62 3.82 -6.59 11.78
N THR A 63 2.66 -5.91 11.83
CA THR A 63 2.42 -4.82 12.78
C THR A 63 2.55 -5.29 14.23
N ARG A 64 3.27 -4.56 15.08
CA ARG A 64 3.49 -4.88 16.50
C ARG A 64 3.42 -3.65 17.38
N LEU A 65 2.95 -3.86 18.60
CA LEU A 65 3.08 -2.90 19.70
C LEU A 65 4.44 -3.07 20.38
N LEU A 66 5.03 -1.95 20.79
CA LEU A 66 6.25 -1.88 21.57
C LEU A 66 5.99 -1.03 22.84
N PRO A 67 6.47 -1.47 24.01
CA PRO A 67 7.28 -2.66 24.24
C PRO A 67 6.47 -3.96 24.05
N LEU A 68 7.15 -5.07 23.70
CA LEU A 68 6.52 -6.29 23.17
C LEU A 68 5.54 -6.95 24.14
N GLU A 69 5.66 -6.69 25.43
CA GLU A 69 4.73 -7.11 26.47
C GLU A 69 3.31 -6.62 26.18
N LYS A 70 3.15 -5.44 25.56
CA LYS A 70 1.84 -4.90 25.17
C LYS A 70 1.21 -5.63 23.98
N MET A 71 2.02 -6.35 23.21
CA MET A 71 1.54 -7.19 22.12
C MET A 71 0.96 -8.51 22.66
N ARG A 72 1.32 -8.93 23.88
CA ARG A 72 0.85 -10.19 24.47
C ARG A 72 -0.65 -10.10 24.76
N GLY A 73 -1.41 -11.04 24.20
CA GLY A 73 -2.87 -11.05 24.34
C GLY A 73 -3.58 -9.94 23.57
N TYR A 74 -2.87 -9.17 22.73
CA TYR A 74 -3.53 -8.20 21.86
C TYR A 74 -4.26 -8.91 20.73
N GLU A 75 -5.58 -8.72 20.67
CA GLU A 75 -6.40 -9.23 19.58
C GLU A 75 -6.51 -8.18 18.47
N PHE A 76 -6.16 -8.59 17.25
CA PHE A 76 -6.36 -7.72 16.09
C PHE A 76 -7.85 -7.51 15.81
N PRO A 77 -8.24 -6.34 15.29
CA PRO A 77 -9.61 -6.11 14.85
C PRO A 77 -10.05 -7.20 13.87
N ARG A 78 -11.33 -7.56 13.92
CA ARG A 78 -11.93 -8.47 12.94
C ARG A 78 -11.69 -7.93 11.53
N GLU A 79 -11.32 -8.83 10.62
CA GLU A 79 -11.16 -8.48 9.22
C GLU A 79 -12.50 -7.99 8.63
N PHE A 80 -12.48 -6.78 8.07
CA PHE A 80 -13.65 -6.17 7.44
C PHE A 80 -13.40 -5.74 6.00
N LEU A 81 -12.14 -5.76 5.54
CA LEU A 81 -11.76 -5.49 4.16
C LEU A 81 -11.40 -6.79 3.46
N THR A 82 -11.86 -6.95 2.22
CA THR A 82 -11.50 -8.07 1.36
C THR A 82 -9.98 -8.09 1.15
N ARG A 83 -9.36 -9.23 1.43
CA ARG A 83 -7.94 -9.45 1.15
C ARG A 83 -7.73 -9.71 -0.34
N SER A 84 -6.76 -9.02 -0.93
CA SER A 84 -6.38 -9.29 -2.31
C SER A 84 -5.76 -10.69 -2.41
N PRO A 85 -6.18 -11.54 -3.37
CA PRO A 85 -5.50 -12.80 -3.67
C PRO A 85 -4.18 -12.61 -4.44
N GLY A 86 -3.69 -11.37 -4.55
CA GLY A 86 -2.54 -10.95 -5.35
C GLY A 86 -2.96 -10.14 -6.58
N HIS A 87 -2.17 -9.13 -6.96
CA HIS A 87 -2.54 -8.13 -7.97
C HIS A 87 -3.08 -8.72 -9.29
N TYR A 88 -2.39 -9.71 -9.86
CA TYR A 88 -2.81 -10.32 -11.13
C TYR A 88 -4.10 -11.12 -11.01
N ARG A 89 -4.25 -11.90 -9.94
CA ARG A 89 -5.43 -12.73 -9.71
C ARG A 89 -6.65 -11.86 -9.41
N ASP A 90 -6.46 -10.79 -8.65
CA ASP A 90 -7.48 -9.79 -8.33
C ASP A 90 -7.99 -9.11 -9.62
N TRP A 91 -7.08 -8.70 -10.50
CA TRP A 91 -7.40 -8.11 -11.79
C TRP A 91 -8.13 -9.08 -12.71
N ILE A 92 -7.61 -10.31 -12.89
CA ILE A 92 -8.24 -11.33 -13.73
C ILE A 92 -9.66 -11.67 -13.24
N ARG A 93 -9.86 -11.82 -11.92
CA ARG A 93 -11.18 -12.07 -11.32
C ARG A 93 -12.16 -10.95 -11.67
N SER A 94 -11.72 -9.70 -11.52
CA SER A 94 -12.54 -8.52 -11.83
C SER A 94 -12.92 -8.46 -13.31
N CYS A 95 -11.96 -8.69 -14.22
CA CYS A 95 -12.21 -8.69 -15.67
C CYS A 95 -13.15 -9.81 -16.13
N LYS A 96 -13.29 -10.90 -15.36
CA LYS A 96 -14.20 -12.01 -15.64
C LYS A 96 -15.60 -11.82 -15.04
N GLY A 97 -15.90 -10.64 -14.51
CA GLY A 97 -17.21 -10.32 -13.92
C GLY A 97 -17.36 -10.66 -12.44
N GLY A 98 -16.26 -10.95 -11.74
CA GLY A 98 -16.26 -11.03 -10.27
C GLY A 98 -16.24 -9.66 -9.60
N ASP A 99 -16.06 -9.65 -8.28
CA ASP A 99 -15.98 -8.41 -7.49
C ASP A 99 -14.90 -7.45 -8.01
N PRO A 100 -15.11 -6.12 -7.93
CA PRO A 100 -14.11 -5.13 -8.27
C PRO A 100 -12.78 -5.36 -7.57
N SER A 101 -11.69 -5.01 -8.25
CA SER A 101 -10.34 -5.12 -7.68
C SER A 101 -10.19 -4.20 -6.46
N CYS A 102 -9.32 -4.60 -5.54
CA CYS A 102 -8.99 -3.80 -4.35
C CYS A 102 -8.43 -2.42 -4.72
N SER A 103 -7.86 -2.28 -5.92
CA SER A 103 -7.29 -1.04 -6.49
C SER A 103 -8.04 -0.59 -7.75
N ASN A 104 -9.37 -0.63 -7.73
CA ASN A 104 -10.18 -0.20 -8.86
C ASN A 104 -10.11 1.33 -9.11
N PHE A 105 -10.58 1.76 -10.28
CA PHE A 105 -10.49 3.15 -10.72
C PHE A 105 -11.29 4.14 -9.86
N ASN A 106 -12.34 3.71 -9.15
CA ASN A 106 -13.07 4.61 -8.25
C ASN A 106 -12.20 5.09 -7.08
N VAL A 107 -11.16 4.33 -6.73
CA VAL A 107 -10.16 4.71 -5.74
C VAL A 107 -8.90 5.28 -6.41
N ALA A 108 -8.38 4.57 -7.41
CA ALA A 108 -7.11 4.92 -8.04
C ALA A 108 -7.15 6.23 -8.83
N ALA A 109 -8.27 6.55 -9.49
CA ALA A 109 -8.41 7.78 -10.27
C ALA A 109 -8.37 9.06 -9.41
N PRO A 110 -9.22 9.24 -8.37
CA PRO A 110 -9.15 10.43 -7.51
C PRO A 110 -7.84 10.49 -6.71
N PHE A 111 -7.24 9.34 -6.38
CA PHE A 111 -5.91 9.33 -5.78
C PHE A 111 -4.85 9.88 -6.73
N THR A 112 -4.85 9.44 -7.99
CA THR A 112 -3.92 9.93 -9.02
C THR A 112 -4.12 11.42 -9.30
N GLU A 113 -5.37 11.89 -9.33
CA GLU A 113 -5.71 13.32 -9.43
C GLU A 113 -5.02 14.14 -8.34
N TRP A 114 -5.07 13.70 -7.07
CA TRP A 114 -4.36 14.37 -5.98
C TRP A 114 -2.84 14.40 -6.16
N ILE A 115 -2.25 13.28 -6.61
CA ILE A 115 -0.80 13.20 -6.84
C ILE A 115 -0.36 14.16 -7.95
N THR A 116 -1.11 14.25 -9.06
CA THR A 116 -0.76 15.15 -10.16
C THR A 116 -0.92 16.62 -9.79
N LEU A 117 -1.91 16.96 -8.94
CA LEU A 117 -2.03 18.30 -8.37
C LEU A 117 -0.83 18.67 -7.48
N GLY A 118 -0.29 17.71 -6.73
CA GLY A 118 0.94 17.90 -5.94
C GLY A 118 2.13 18.27 -6.84
N VAL A 119 2.29 17.59 -7.98
CA VAL A 119 3.33 17.93 -8.96
C VAL A 119 3.08 19.30 -9.61
N LEU A 120 1.82 19.66 -9.87
CA LEU A 120 1.47 20.96 -10.42
C LEU A 120 1.81 22.09 -9.45
N ALA A 121 1.55 21.91 -8.16
CA ALA A 121 1.85 22.89 -7.12
C ALA A 121 3.35 23.20 -7.01
N LEU A 122 4.25 22.29 -7.44
CA LEU A 122 5.69 22.56 -7.48
C LEU A 122 6.10 23.52 -8.62
N ARG A 123 5.22 23.77 -9.59
CA ARG A 123 5.53 24.61 -10.76
C ARG A 123 5.13 26.07 -10.59
N PHE A 124 4.26 26.38 -9.64
CA PHE A 124 3.70 27.70 -9.43
C PHE A 124 3.87 28.10 -7.98
N GLU A 125 4.27 29.36 -7.75
CA GLU A 125 4.31 29.90 -6.40
C GLU A 125 2.89 30.25 -5.93
N GLY A 126 2.62 30.03 -4.64
CA GLY A 126 1.35 30.35 -4.01
C GLY A 126 0.32 29.22 -4.05
N LYS A 127 -0.90 29.53 -3.61
CA LYS A 127 -1.99 28.56 -3.46
C LYS A 127 -2.71 28.37 -4.80
N LEU A 128 -2.91 27.13 -5.23
CA LEU A 128 -3.78 26.79 -6.35
C LEU A 128 -5.13 26.25 -5.82
N ASP A 129 -6.23 26.83 -6.28
CA ASP A 129 -7.58 26.40 -5.93
C ASP A 129 -8.11 25.46 -7.02
N TRP A 130 -8.37 24.20 -6.63
CA TRP A 130 -8.80 23.12 -7.52
C TRP A 130 -10.31 22.90 -7.46
N ASP A 131 -10.95 22.94 -8.63
CA ASP A 131 -12.34 22.54 -8.85
C ASP A 131 -12.36 21.14 -9.47
N SER A 132 -12.47 20.12 -8.61
CA SER A 132 -12.49 18.70 -9.02
C SER A 132 -13.69 18.35 -9.89
N LYS A 133 -14.82 19.04 -9.72
CA LYS A 133 -16.02 18.76 -10.51
C LYS A 133 -15.82 19.16 -11.97
N ASN A 134 -15.16 20.29 -12.21
CA ASN A 134 -14.90 20.80 -13.57
C ASN A 134 -13.46 20.53 -14.04
N MET A 135 -12.65 19.84 -13.24
CA MET A 135 -11.26 19.49 -13.50
C MET A 135 -10.40 20.71 -13.92
N ARG A 136 -10.46 21.80 -13.14
CA ARG A 136 -9.72 23.05 -13.45
C ARG A 136 -9.21 23.78 -12.21
N ILE A 137 -8.16 24.56 -12.41
CA ILE A 137 -7.66 25.55 -11.44
C ILE A 137 -8.43 26.85 -11.65
N THR A 138 -9.01 27.40 -10.57
CA THR A 138 -9.92 28.56 -10.66
C THR A 138 -9.23 29.91 -10.45
N ASN A 139 -8.03 29.91 -9.87
CA ASN A 139 -7.32 31.11 -9.43
C ASN A 139 -5.98 31.35 -10.16
N HIS A 140 -5.59 30.48 -11.10
CA HIS A 140 -4.35 30.59 -11.86
C HIS A 140 -4.50 30.00 -13.27
N GLU A 141 -4.97 30.79 -14.24
CA GLU A 141 -5.37 30.32 -15.57
C GLU A 141 -4.25 29.59 -16.32
N GLU A 142 -3.00 30.06 -16.20
CA GLU A 142 -1.85 29.46 -16.85
C GLU A 142 -1.59 28.01 -16.41
N ALA A 143 -1.97 27.66 -15.17
CA ALA A 143 -1.76 26.33 -14.61
C ALA A 143 -2.63 25.28 -15.32
N ASN A 144 -3.77 25.68 -15.87
CA ASN A 144 -4.68 24.80 -16.62
C ASN A 144 -4.01 24.18 -17.85
N ARG A 145 -2.96 24.80 -18.41
CA ARG A 145 -2.19 24.27 -19.55
C ARG A 145 -1.47 22.96 -19.23
N TYR A 146 -1.23 22.67 -17.96
CA TYR A 146 -0.54 21.45 -17.51
C TYR A 146 -1.49 20.31 -17.14
N LEU A 147 -2.80 20.56 -17.07
CA LEU A 147 -3.79 19.55 -16.70
C LEU A 147 -4.08 18.56 -17.82
N ARG A 148 -3.88 18.97 -19.08
CA ARG A 148 -4.17 18.14 -20.26
C ARG A 148 -2.91 17.96 -21.10
N PRO A 149 -2.48 16.74 -21.39
CA PRO A 149 -1.38 16.51 -22.30
C PRO A 149 -1.78 16.90 -23.72
N SER A 150 -0.88 17.56 -24.45
CA SER A 150 -1.04 17.75 -25.89
C SER A 150 -0.76 16.43 -26.59
N PRO A 151 -1.73 15.83 -27.31
CA PRO A 151 -1.50 14.59 -28.02
C PRO A 151 -0.45 14.79 -29.11
N ARG A 152 0.32 13.73 -29.39
CA ARG A 152 1.30 13.74 -30.48
C ARG A 152 0.60 13.97 -31.81
N LYS A 153 1.24 14.69 -32.73
CA LYS A 153 0.74 14.90 -34.10
C LYS A 153 0.28 13.57 -34.72
N GLY A 154 -0.96 13.53 -35.22
CA GLY A 154 -1.60 12.35 -35.80
C GLY A 154 -2.40 11.48 -34.82
N TRP A 155 -2.40 11.82 -33.52
CA TRP A 155 -3.18 11.13 -32.50
C TRP A 155 -4.24 12.07 -31.92
N SER A 156 -5.41 11.53 -31.59
CA SER A 156 -6.46 12.22 -30.86
C SER A 156 -6.88 11.40 -29.64
N ILE A 157 -7.22 12.08 -28.55
CA ILE A 157 -7.87 11.47 -27.40
C ILE A 157 -9.35 11.79 -27.57
N SER A 158 -10.16 10.75 -27.80
CA SER A 158 -11.62 10.83 -27.94
C SER A 158 -12.31 10.65 -26.60
#